data_AF-A0A1G0ZBV0-F1
#
_entry.id   AF-A0A1G0ZBV0-F1
#
_cell.length_a   1.000
_cell.length_b   1.000
_cell.length_c   1.000
_cell.angle_alpha   90.00
_cell.angle_beta   90.00
_cell.angle_gamma   90.00
#
_symmetry.space_group_name_H-M   'P 1'
#
loop_
_entity.id
_entity.type
_entity.pdbx_description
1 polymer ?
#
loop_
_entity_poly.entity_id
_entity_poly.type
_entity_poly.pdbx_seq_one_letter_code
_entity_poly.pdbx_strand_id
1 'polypeptide(L)'
;MNMMKFFFLMSLFSLPFLISAQNTANKTTDKSTNKLQVQKIKYPSREEFDMRSLSDTVKQRNEEAIQKYKKFKGIEWAANAQMYLIWSEHPYIEEASRIDRRWFSKVSQIMSSISKWKNEMEVSSERNLTERYNRAKAGYENLLKTFLVTIKKPTMLSDENKKRQGR
;
A
#
# COMPACT_ATOMS: atom_id res chain seq x y z
N MET A 1 30.87 -16.62 2.80
CA MET A 1 29.74 -16.61 3.78
C MET A 1 29.35 -15.16 4.01
N ASN A 2 28.17 -14.61 3.75
CA ASN A 2 26.86 -15.11 3.35
C ASN A 2 26.24 -14.09 2.38
N MET A 3 26.36 -14.31 1.05
CA MET A 3 25.64 -13.55 0.02
C MET A 3 24.28 -14.19 -0.35
N MET A 4 23.92 -15.30 0.31
CA MET A 4 22.72 -16.09 0.01
C MET A 4 21.47 -15.74 0.83
N LYS A 5 21.51 -14.73 1.71
CA LYS A 5 20.32 -14.33 2.51
C LYS A 5 19.59 -13.09 1.98
N PHE A 6 20.14 -12.38 1.00
CA PHE A 6 19.47 -11.20 0.42
C PHE A 6 18.49 -11.53 -0.72
N PHE A 7 18.49 -12.79 -1.21
CA PHE A 7 17.64 -13.23 -2.32
C PHE A 7 16.30 -13.85 -1.88
N PHE A 8 16.06 -14.01 -0.57
CA PHE A 8 14.84 -14.67 -0.07
C PHE A 8 13.66 -13.71 0.18
N LEU A 9 13.87 -12.39 0.09
CA LEU A 9 12.79 -11.39 0.29
C LEU A 9 12.38 -10.63 -0.98
N MET A 10 13.07 -10.85 -2.11
CA MET A 10 12.73 -10.23 -3.41
C MET A 10 12.02 -11.19 -4.38
N SER A 11 11.90 -12.47 -4.04
CA SER A 11 11.24 -13.48 -4.88
C SER A 11 9.72 -13.60 -4.66
N LEU A 12 9.13 -12.88 -3.69
CA LEU A 12 7.67 -12.85 -3.49
C LEU A 12 6.95 -11.82 -4.37
N PHE A 13 7.66 -11.11 -5.25
CA PHE A 13 7.09 -10.12 -6.17
C PHE A 13 7.13 -10.51 -7.65
N SER A 14 7.45 -11.75 -7.99
CA SER A 14 7.35 -12.25 -9.36
C SER A 14 6.51 -13.54 -9.45
N LEU A 15 5.34 -13.37 -10.10
CA LEU A 15 4.41 -14.34 -10.72
C LEU A 15 3.13 -14.67 -9.88
N PRO A 16 1.89 -14.62 -10.44
CA PRO A 16 1.38 -13.96 -11.65
C PRO A 16 0.02 -13.24 -11.42
N PHE A 17 -0.11 -11.96 -11.79
CA PHE A 17 -1.44 -11.33 -12.08
C PHE A 17 -1.57 -10.93 -13.56
N LEU A 18 -0.89 -11.69 -14.42
CA LEU A 18 -1.08 -11.74 -15.86
C LEU A 18 -1.48 -13.19 -16.21
N ILE A 19 -2.72 -13.58 -15.89
CA ILE A 19 -3.59 -14.56 -16.58
C ILE A 19 -4.98 -14.42 -15.92
N SER A 20 -5.79 -13.52 -16.48
CA SER A 20 -7.27 -13.56 -16.44
C SER A 20 -7.91 -12.46 -17.29
N ALA A 21 -7.12 -11.57 -17.90
CA ALA A 21 -7.63 -10.61 -18.88
C ALA A 21 -7.90 -11.20 -20.29
N GLN A 22 -7.78 -12.52 -20.48
CA GLN A 22 -7.91 -13.14 -21.82
C GLN A 22 -9.08 -14.12 -21.99
N ASN A 23 -9.99 -14.29 -21.02
CA ASN A 23 -11.05 -15.31 -21.15
C ASN A 23 -12.45 -14.92 -20.69
N THR A 24 -12.88 -13.66 -20.87
CA THR A 24 -14.32 -13.31 -20.77
C THR A 24 -14.70 -12.16 -21.70
N ALA A 25 -14.42 -12.34 -22.98
CA ALA A 25 -15.16 -11.69 -24.07
C ALA A 25 -16.11 -12.69 -24.74
N ASN A 26 -16.66 -13.63 -23.98
CA ASN A 26 -17.71 -14.50 -24.48
C ASN A 26 -18.63 -15.00 -23.36
N LYS A 27 -19.93 -14.91 -23.65
CA LYS A 27 -21.09 -15.50 -22.95
C LYS A 27 -21.63 -14.79 -21.70
N THR A 28 -22.65 -13.97 -21.97
CA THR A 28 -24.02 -14.08 -21.43
C THR A 28 -24.18 -14.36 -19.94
N THR A 29 -24.77 -13.36 -19.26
CA THR A 29 -25.73 -13.50 -18.14
C THR A 29 -25.45 -14.63 -17.15
N ASP A 30 -24.81 -14.30 -16.04
CA ASP A 30 -25.28 -14.85 -14.77
C ASP A 30 -25.09 -13.85 -13.62
N LYS A 31 -26.17 -13.66 -12.86
CA LYS A 31 -26.21 -12.87 -11.63
C LYS A 31 -25.63 -13.75 -10.53
N SER A 32 -24.30 -13.81 -10.41
CA SER A 32 -23.67 -14.42 -9.22
C SER A 32 -22.67 -13.46 -8.59
N THR A 33 -23.08 -12.93 -7.44
CA THR A 33 -22.27 -12.37 -6.36
C THR A 33 -20.77 -12.69 -6.45
N ASN A 34 -20.02 -11.74 -7.01
CA ASN A 34 -18.57 -11.75 -6.98
C ASN A 34 -18.11 -11.35 -5.57
N LYS A 35 -18.23 -12.27 -4.60
CA LYS A 35 -17.51 -12.15 -3.33
C LYS A 35 -16.05 -12.44 -3.64
N LEU A 36 -15.25 -11.39 -3.83
CA LEU A 36 -13.80 -11.50 -3.72
C LEU A 36 -13.50 -12.20 -2.39
N GLN A 37 -13.04 -13.45 -2.46
CA GLN A 37 -12.51 -14.14 -1.30
C GLN A 37 -11.21 -13.42 -0.92
N VAL A 38 -11.29 -12.57 0.10
CA VAL A 38 -10.11 -11.99 0.75
C VAL A 38 -9.37 -13.16 1.39
N GLN A 39 -8.27 -13.59 0.77
CA GLN A 39 -7.38 -14.58 1.37
C GLN A 39 -6.92 -14.03 2.73
N LYS A 40 -7.19 -14.77 3.80
CA LYS A 40 -6.71 -14.40 5.14
C LYS A 40 -5.19 -14.43 5.12
N ILE A 41 -4.57 -13.28 5.34
CA ILE A 41 -3.11 -13.17 5.45
C ILE A 41 -2.70 -13.84 6.76
N LYS A 42 -1.84 -14.86 6.67
CA LYS A 42 -1.23 -15.50 7.85
C LYS A 42 0.00 -14.69 8.26
N TYR A 43 -0.04 -14.07 9.42
CA TYR A 43 1.08 -13.31 9.96
C TYR A 43 2.08 -14.23 10.67
N PRO A 44 3.39 -13.93 10.61
CA PRO A 44 4.40 -14.64 11.39
C PRO A 44 4.13 -14.52 12.89
N SER A 45 4.62 -15.50 13.65
CA SER A 45 4.60 -15.44 15.12
C SER A 45 5.49 -14.30 15.63
N ARG A 46 5.35 -13.92 16.90
CA ARG A 46 6.15 -12.82 17.50
C ARG A 46 7.65 -13.08 17.44
N GLU A 47 8.07 -14.33 17.58
CA GLU A 47 9.47 -14.77 17.55
C GLU A 47 10.05 -14.77 16.13
N GLU A 48 9.19 -14.97 15.12
CA GLU A 48 9.54 -14.91 13.70
C GLU A 48 9.48 -13.48 13.14
N PHE A 49 8.84 -12.56 13.86
CA PHE A 49 8.71 -11.18 13.46
C PHE A 49 9.92 -10.37 13.96
N ASP A 50 10.84 -10.08 13.05
CA ASP A 50 12.03 -9.30 13.37
C ASP A 50 11.68 -7.84 13.71
N MET A 51 11.49 -7.60 15.01
CA MET A 51 11.13 -6.30 15.57
C MET A 51 12.20 -5.23 15.34
N ARG A 52 13.47 -5.61 15.12
CA ARG A 52 14.59 -4.64 15.07
C ARG A 52 14.77 -4.03 13.69
N SER A 53 14.46 -4.76 12.61
CA SER A 53 14.65 -4.28 11.24
C SER A 53 13.44 -3.53 10.66
N LEU A 54 12.27 -3.65 11.29
CA LEU A 54 11.04 -3.09 10.72
C LEU A 54 11.00 -1.56 10.75
N SER A 55 11.48 -0.93 11.82
CA SER A 55 11.55 0.55 11.90
C SER A 55 12.38 1.14 10.76
N ASP A 56 13.56 0.56 10.51
CA ASP A 56 14.44 1.00 9.42
C ASP A 56 13.82 0.72 8.05
N THR A 57 13.14 -0.43 7.91
CA THR A 57 12.39 -0.78 6.70
C THR A 57 11.29 0.25 6.41
N VAL A 58 10.48 0.63 7.41
CA VAL A 58 9.42 1.64 7.25
C VAL A 58 10.03 2.99 6.88
N LYS A 59 11.13 3.38 7.51
CA LYS A 59 11.84 4.63 7.19
C LYS A 59 12.34 4.63 5.74
N GLN A 60 13.06 3.60 5.33
CA GLN A 60 13.57 3.46 3.97
C GLN A 60 12.42 3.50 2.94
N ARG A 61 11.33 2.78 3.19
CA ARG A 61 10.16 2.77 2.30
C ARG A 61 9.49 4.14 2.20
N ASN A 62 9.38 4.86 3.31
CA ASN A 62 8.85 6.22 3.31
C ASN A 62 9.74 7.15 2.46
N GLU A 63 11.06 7.05 2.63
CA GLU A 63 12.02 7.85 1.85
C GLU A 63 11.94 7.53 0.35
N GLU A 64 11.90 6.25 -0.02
CA GLU A 64 11.72 5.79 -1.40
C GLU A 64 10.42 6.34 -2.00
N ALA A 65 9.31 6.25 -1.26
CA ALA A 65 8.02 6.76 -1.68
C ALA A 65 8.05 8.29 -1.86
N ILE A 66 8.67 9.04 -0.95
CA ILE A 66 8.83 10.51 -1.06
C ILE A 66 9.70 10.91 -2.26
N GLN A 67 10.71 10.13 -2.62
CA GLN A 67 11.57 10.45 -3.77
C GLN A 67 10.89 10.15 -5.11
N LYS A 68 10.07 9.09 -5.15
CA LYS A 68 9.50 8.56 -6.40
C LYS A 68 8.02 8.86 -6.61
N TYR A 69 7.31 9.44 -5.64
CA TYR A 69 5.83 9.59 -5.69
C TYR A 69 5.26 10.15 -7.00
N LYS A 70 5.91 11.14 -7.62
CA LYS A 70 5.40 11.72 -8.89
C LYS A 70 5.56 10.79 -10.09
N LYS A 71 6.46 9.80 -10.00
CA LYS A 71 6.80 8.88 -11.09
C LYS A 71 5.95 7.60 -11.06
N PHE A 72 5.25 7.34 -9.96
CA PHE A 72 4.43 6.15 -9.84
C PHE A 72 3.21 6.17 -10.77
N LYS A 73 3.00 5.04 -11.46
CA LYS A 73 1.77 4.69 -12.16
C LYS A 73 0.68 4.34 -11.15
N GLY A 74 -0.58 4.36 -11.56
CA GLY A 74 -1.69 4.09 -10.64
C GLY A 74 -1.64 2.66 -10.05
N ILE A 75 -1.16 1.67 -10.79
CA ILE A 75 -0.94 0.31 -10.27
C ILE A 75 0.14 0.23 -9.19
N GLU A 76 1.22 1.01 -9.32
CA GLU A 76 2.30 1.06 -8.33
C GLU A 76 1.81 1.71 -7.03
N TRP A 77 0.94 2.73 -7.13
CA TRP A 77 0.26 3.29 -5.96
C TRP A 77 -0.61 2.27 -5.24
N ALA A 78 -1.36 1.44 -5.97
CA ALA A 78 -2.19 0.38 -5.38
C ALA A 78 -1.35 -0.69 -4.66
N ALA A 79 -0.25 -1.12 -5.27
CA ALA A 79 0.66 -2.09 -4.66
C ALA A 79 1.26 -1.56 -3.35
N ASN A 80 1.69 -0.29 -3.33
CA ASN A 80 2.17 0.32 -2.09
C ASN A 80 1.05 0.48 -1.06
N ALA A 81 -0.16 0.88 -1.46
CA ALA A 81 -1.29 0.98 -0.55
C ALA A 81 -1.58 -0.35 0.17
N GLN A 82 -1.50 -1.47 -0.55
CA GLN A 82 -1.68 -2.80 0.02
C GLN A 82 -0.61 -3.13 1.06
N MET A 83 0.65 -2.75 0.83
CA MET A 83 1.72 -2.95 1.81
C MET A 83 1.43 -2.22 3.12
N TYR A 84 1.01 -0.94 3.08
CA TYR A 84 0.64 -0.20 4.29
C TYR A 84 -0.61 -0.77 4.97
N LEU A 85 -1.55 -1.34 4.20
CA LEU A 85 -2.69 -2.04 4.77
C LEU A 85 -2.24 -3.26 5.56
N ILE A 86 -1.40 -4.11 4.97
CA ILE A 86 -0.84 -5.30 5.61
C ILE A 86 -0.12 -4.92 6.90
N TRP A 87 0.69 -3.86 6.89
CA TRP A 87 1.32 -3.35 8.10
C TRP A 87 0.29 -2.89 9.14
N SER A 88 -0.76 -2.18 8.75
CA SER A 88 -1.79 -1.71 9.69
C SER A 88 -2.63 -2.82 10.35
N GLU A 89 -2.67 -3.98 9.71
CA GLU A 89 -3.36 -5.19 10.16
C GLU A 89 -2.44 -6.12 10.97
N HIS A 90 -1.12 -5.93 10.90
CA HIS A 90 -0.15 -6.77 11.58
C HIS A 90 -0.17 -6.53 13.10
N PRO A 91 -0.33 -7.56 13.94
CA PRO A 91 -0.56 -7.40 15.38
C PRO A 91 0.59 -6.74 16.13
N TYR A 92 1.83 -6.93 15.67
CA TYR A 92 3.03 -6.41 16.33
C TYR A 92 3.62 -5.15 15.65
N ILE A 93 2.94 -4.56 14.67
CA ILE A 93 3.47 -3.40 13.91
C ILE A 93 3.81 -2.22 14.80
N GLU A 94 2.95 -1.94 15.78
CA GLU A 94 3.05 -0.80 16.68
C GLU A 94 4.28 -0.95 17.59
N GLU A 95 4.46 -2.13 18.16
CA GLU A 95 5.60 -2.44 19.02
C GLU A 95 6.92 -2.43 18.23
N ALA A 96 6.92 -2.98 17.01
CA ALA A 96 8.12 -3.08 16.17
C ALA A 96 8.56 -1.73 15.57
N SER A 97 7.60 -0.96 15.06
CA SER A 97 7.88 0.30 14.35
C SER A 97 7.83 1.54 15.24
N ARG A 98 7.24 1.42 16.45
CA ARG A 98 6.91 2.55 17.34
C ARG A 98 5.98 3.59 16.71
N ILE A 99 5.28 3.23 15.64
CA ILE A 99 4.32 4.06 14.91
C ILE A 99 2.91 3.51 15.12
N ASP A 100 1.94 4.40 15.32
CA ASP A 100 0.52 4.06 15.49
C ASP A 100 -0.03 3.34 14.24
N ARG A 101 -0.71 2.21 14.41
CA ARG A 101 -1.29 1.42 13.31
C ARG A 101 -2.26 2.23 12.46
N ARG A 102 -2.96 3.20 13.05
CA ARG A 102 -3.92 4.08 12.36
C ARG A 102 -3.21 4.97 11.35
N TRP A 103 -1.95 5.33 11.60
CA TRP A 103 -1.16 6.06 10.63
C TRP A 103 -0.93 5.22 9.36
N PHE A 104 -0.56 3.94 9.50
CA PHE A 104 -0.41 3.02 8.36
C PHE A 104 -1.72 2.88 7.58
N SER A 105 -2.84 2.66 8.29
CA SER A 105 -4.17 2.57 7.68
C SER A 105 -4.52 3.84 6.90
N LYS A 106 -4.25 5.02 7.48
CA LYS A 106 -4.47 6.31 6.82
C LYS A 106 -3.61 6.48 5.57
N VAL A 107 -2.32 6.13 5.62
CA VAL A 107 -1.44 6.17 4.44
C VAL A 107 -1.99 5.25 3.35
N SER A 108 -2.39 4.03 3.67
CA SER A 108 -2.99 3.09 2.72
C SER A 108 -4.23 3.67 2.02
N GLN A 109 -5.14 4.29 2.79
CA GLN A 109 -6.36 4.90 2.23
C GLN A 109 -6.04 6.06 1.28
N ILE A 110 -5.08 6.92 1.65
CA ILE A 110 -4.64 8.03 0.80
C ILE A 110 -4.02 7.48 -0.49
N MET A 111 -3.12 6.49 -0.39
CA MET A 111 -2.46 5.88 -1.56
C MET A 111 -3.45 5.19 -2.49
N SER A 112 -4.47 4.50 -1.94
CA SER A 112 -5.56 3.89 -2.72
C SER A 112 -6.36 4.94 -3.50
N SER A 113 -6.63 6.09 -2.87
CA SER A 113 -7.31 7.20 -3.52
C SER A 113 -6.46 7.83 -4.61
N ILE A 114 -5.14 7.99 -4.37
CA ILE A 114 -4.19 8.47 -5.37
C ILE A 114 -4.16 7.51 -6.58
N SER A 115 -4.09 6.21 -6.33
CA SER A 115 -4.14 5.18 -7.38
C SER A 115 -5.36 5.35 -8.28
N LYS A 116 -6.55 5.51 -7.70
CA LYS A 116 -7.80 5.73 -8.44
C LYS A 116 -7.70 6.94 -9.38
N TRP A 117 -7.27 8.09 -8.87
CA TRP A 117 -7.18 9.31 -9.68
C TRP A 117 -6.06 9.26 -10.72
N LYS A 118 -4.94 8.60 -10.40
CA LYS A 118 -3.83 8.41 -11.33
C LYS A 118 -4.22 7.51 -12.51
N ASN A 119 -4.89 6.39 -12.24
CA ASN A 119 -5.45 5.51 -13.28
C ASN A 119 -6.47 6.27 -14.13
N GLU A 120 -7.31 7.10 -13.51
CA GLU A 120 -8.29 7.92 -14.23
C GLU A 120 -7.62 8.93 -15.16
N MET A 121 -6.53 9.57 -14.73
CA MET A 121 -5.72 10.43 -15.60
C MET A 121 -5.10 9.66 -16.77
N GLU A 122 -4.55 8.47 -16.52
CA GLU A 122 -3.95 7.61 -17.55
C GLU A 122 -5.00 7.22 -18.61
N VAL A 123 -6.14 6.67 -18.18
CA VAL A 123 -7.24 6.28 -19.07
C VAL A 123 -7.83 7.48 -19.83
N SER A 124 -8.06 8.61 -19.13
CA SER A 124 -8.62 9.80 -19.76
C SER A 124 -7.66 10.41 -20.78
N SER A 125 -6.36 10.37 -20.53
CA SER A 125 -5.34 10.83 -21.48
C SER A 125 -5.31 9.94 -22.73
N GLU A 126 -5.32 8.61 -22.55
CA GLU A 126 -5.34 7.64 -23.66
C GLU A 126 -6.58 7.81 -24.55
N ARG A 127 -7.72 8.21 -23.95
CA ARG A 127 -8.99 8.44 -24.64
C ARG A 127 -9.24 9.88 -25.08
N ASN A 128 -8.26 10.79 -24.88
CA ASN A 128 -8.37 12.22 -25.18
C ASN A 128 -9.58 12.93 -24.53
N LEU A 129 -9.91 12.56 -23.28
CA LEU A 129 -11.03 13.12 -22.51
C LEU A 129 -10.57 14.28 -21.60
N THR A 130 -10.32 15.45 -22.18
CA THR A 130 -9.66 16.60 -21.52
C THR A 130 -10.30 17.06 -20.21
N GLU A 131 -11.62 17.23 -20.16
CA GLU A 131 -12.28 17.70 -18.92
C GLU A 131 -12.16 16.69 -17.78
N ARG A 132 -12.34 15.40 -18.12
CA ARG A 132 -12.23 14.29 -17.17
C ARG A 132 -10.81 14.16 -16.65
N TYR A 133 -9.82 14.31 -17.54
CA TYR A 133 -8.41 14.39 -17.19
C TYR A 133 -8.12 15.54 -16.23
N ASN A 134 -8.59 16.75 -16.53
CA ASN A 134 -8.35 17.93 -15.69
C ASN A 134 -8.94 17.79 -14.29
N ARG A 135 -10.16 17.24 -14.18
CA ARG A 135 -10.78 16.93 -12.89
C ARG A 135 -9.96 15.90 -12.11
N ALA A 136 -9.52 14.83 -12.78
CA ALA A 136 -8.72 13.78 -12.16
C ALA A 136 -7.36 14.30 -11.69
N LYS A 137 -6.72 15.16 -12.49
CA LYS A 137 -5.47 15.84 -12.15
C LYS A 137 -5.59 16.68 -10.88
N ALA A 138 -6.66 17.48 -10.75
CA ALA A 138 -6.87 18.27 -9.55
C ALA A 138 -7.05 17.41 -8.28
N GLY A 139 -7.82 16.32 -8.38
CA GLY A 139 -8.00 15.36 -7.28
C GLY A 139 -6.69 14.67 -6.89
N TYR A 140 -5.93 14.24 -7.90
CA TYR A 140 -4.60 13.64 -7.72
C TYR A 140 -3.63 14.59 -7.02
N GLU A 141 -3.49 15.84 -7.49
CA GLU A 141 -2.57 16.82 -6.92
C GLU A 141 -2.91 17.18 -5.47
N ASN A 142 -4.19 17.29 -5.12
CA ASN A 142 -4.60 17.54 -3.74
C ASN A 142 -4.20 16.37 -2.82
N LEU A 143 -4.47 15.14 -3.24
CA LEU A 143 -4.12 13.94 -2.47
C LEU A 143 -2.60 13.75 -2.35
N LEU A 144 -1.83 14.11 -3.37
CA LEU A 144 -0.36 14.08 -3.28
C LEU A 144 0.16 14.99 -2.16
N LYS A 145 -0.43 16.18 -1.98
CA LYS A 145 -0.05 17.08 -0.88
C LYS A 145 -0.37 16.44 0.47
N THR A 146 -1.57 15.89 0.62
CA THR A 146 -1.99 15.18 1.85
C THR A 146 -1.08 13.99 2.15
N PHE A 147 -0.73 13.21 1.13
CA PHE A 147 0.21 12.10 1.24
C PHE A 147 1.56 12.55 1.76
N LEU A 148 2.19 13.55 1.14
CA LEU A 148 3.51 14.04 1.55
C LEU A 148 3.53 14.55 3.00
N VAL A 149 2.49 15.26 3.43
CA VAL A 149 2.37 15.72 4.82
C VAL A 149 2.26 14.53 5.77
N THR A 150 1.42 13.55 5.42
CA THR A 150 1.17 12.37 6.25
C THR A 150 2.41 11.49 6.36
N ILE A 151 3.07 11.19 5.24
CA ILE A 151 4.19 10.25 5.20
C ILE A 151 5.47 10.81 5.85
N LYS A 152 5.67 12.13 5.79
CA LYS A 152 6.80 12.81 6.47
C LYS A 152 6.63 12.93 7.98
N LYS A 153 5.41 12.76 8.49
CA LYS A 153 5.09 12.91 9.91
C LYS A 153 4.38 11.67 10.43
N PRO A 154 5.09 10.54 10.60
CA PRO A 154 4.56 9.39 11.31
C PRO A 154 4.01 9.75 12.67
N THR A 155 2.83 9.23 13.01
CA THR A 155 2.29 9.35 14.36
C THR A 155 3.00 8.33 15.25
N MET A 156 3.96 8.81 16.05
CA MET A 156 4.70 7.97 16.99
C MET A 156 3.82 7.58 18.18
N LEU A 157 3.99 6.36 18.69
CA LEU A 157 3.32 5.94 19.91
C LEU A 157 3.91 6.70 21.11
N SER A 158 3.04 7.30 21.93
CA SER A 158 3.46 7.91 23.19
C SER A 158 3.76 6.83 24.25
N ASP A 159 4.61 7.16 25.22
CA ASP A 159 4.92 6.25 26.34
C ASP A 159 3.70 5.94 27.23
N GLU A 160 2.64 6.75 27.18
CA GLU A 160 1.38 6.48 27.87
C GLU A 160 0.56 5.36 27.21
N ASN A 161 0.66 5.18 25.89
CA ASN A 161 -0.01 4.09 25.18
C ASN A 161 0.58 2.72 25.53
N LYS A 162 1.88 2.65 25.89
CA LYS A 162 2.52 1.42 26.40
C LYS A 162 1.91 0.95 27.72
N LYS A 163 1.52 1.88 28.61
CA LYS A 163 0.96 1.55 29.93
C LYS A 163 -0.45 0.94 29.86
N ARG A 164 -1.20 1.21 28.80
CA ARG A 164 -2.56 0.66 28.60
C ARG A 164 -2.58 -0.76 28.03
N GLN A 165 -1.46 -1.26 27.51
CA GLN A 165 -1.35 -2.59 26.90
C GLN A 165 -0.68 -3.64 27.80
N GLY A 166 -0.11 -3.23 28.94
CA GLY A 166 0.43 -4.13 29.97
C GLY A 166 -0.57 -4.49 31.08
N ARG A 167 -1.88 -4.30 30.84
CA ARG A 167 -2.98 -4.68 31.74
C ARG A 167 -3.89 -5.68 31.05
#